data_AF-W4QZP6-F1
#
_entry.id   AF-W4QZP6-F1
#
_cell.length_a   1.000
_cell.length_b   1.000
_cell.length_c   1.000
_cell.angle_alpha   90.00
_cell.angle_beta   90.00
_cell.angle_gamma   90.00
#
_symmetry.space_group_name_H-M   'P 1'
#
loop_
_entity.id
_entity.type
_entity.pdbx_description
1 polymer ?
#
loop_
_entity_poly.entity_id
_entity_poly.type
_entity_poly.pdbx_seq_one_letter_code
_entity_poly.pdbx_strand_id
1 'polypeptide(L)'
;MIVDGHHYTLGALVVSNFGTKDDLPSRFNNSIAIEEELEDMPDGSIMIVLATDAPLSERQLHRLAKRASFGLARTGSYAAHGSGDIVIAFSTAHKISHYPTGITNSFSFIVEDGPLISNFFQMAVEVVEESIWNSLCTATTTIGQNQHIRYEFDYNFFR
;
A
#
# COMPACT_ATOMS: atom_id res chain seq x y z
N MET A 1 9.99 6.60 12.03
CA MET A 1 11.47 6.74 11.85
C MET A 1 11.96 7.93 12.64
N ILE A 2 13.16 7.87 13.21
CA ILE A 2 13.80 9.03 13.86
C ILE A 2 14.91 9.56 12.96
N VAL A 3 14.90 10.85 12.64
CA VAL A 3 15.93 11.53 11.85
C VAL A 3 16.27 12.83 12.57
N ASP A 4 17.53 12.97 12.98
CA ASP A 4 18.00 14.14 13.75
C ASP A 4 17.11 14.48 14.98
N GLY A 5 16.68 13.44 15.71
CA GLY A 5 15.78 13.58 16.86
C GLY A 5 14.30 13.82 16.53
N HIS A 6 13.93 13.98 15.25
CA HIS A 6 12.54 14.14 14.82
C HIS A 6 11.91 12.80 14.43
N HIS A 7 10.70 12.55 14.93
CA HIS A 7 9.91 11.40 14.55
C HIS A 7 9.07 11.71 13.30
N TYR A 8 9.22 10.87 12.28
CA TYR A 8 8.39 10.88 11.09
C TYR A 8 7.57 9.59 10.96
N THR A 9 6.37 9.75 10.46
CA THR A 9 5.35 8.73 10.24
C THR A 9 5.13 8.53 8.74
N LEU A 10 4.95 7.28 8.33
CA LEU A 10 4.42 6.91 7.02
C LEU A 10 3.23 5.99 7.26
N GLY A 11 2.07 6.37 6.75
CA GLY A 11 0.87 5.53 6.73
C GLY A 11 0.54 5.10 5.31
N ALA A 12 -0.12 3.95 5.19
CA ALA A 12 -0.78 3.53 3.96
C ALA A 12 -2.28 3.29 4.20
N LEU A 13 -3.07 3.60 3.18
CA LEU A 13 -4.44 3.13 3.03
C LEU A 13 -4.53 2.41 1.69
N VAL A 14 -5.16 1.24 1.69
CA VAL A 14 -5.32 0.43 0.48
C VAL A 14 -6.79 0.13 0.22
N VAL A 15 -7.14 0.00 -1.05
CA VAL A 15 -8.38 -0.61 -1.52
C VAL A 15 -7.98 -1.82 -2.33
N SER A 16 -7.98 -2.99 -1.69
CA SER A 16 -7.53 -4.27 -2.27
C SER A 16 -8.67 -4.98 -2.99
N ASN A 17 -8.44 -5.35 -4.24
CA ASN A 17 -9.38 -6.13 -5.08
C ASN A 17 -8.59 -6.91 -6.15
N PHE A 18 -7.48 -7.53 -5.76
CA PHE A 18 -6.53 -8.15 -6.70
C PHE A 18 -6.14 -9.56 -6.24
N GLY A 19 -5.55 -10.31 -7.17
CA GLY A 19 -4.90 -11.58 -6.90
C GLY A 19 -5.86 -12.75 -6.78
N THR A 20 -5.28 -13.94 -6.86
CA THR A 20 -5.97 -15.21 -6.68
C THR A 20 -5.50 -15.89 -5.41
N LYS A 21 -6.23 -16.95 -5.01
CA LYS A 21 -5.81 -17.79 -3.87
C LYS A 21 -4.42 -18.39 -4.08
N ASP A 22 -4.07 -18.78 -5.30
CA ASP A 22 -2.79 -19.40 -5.62
C ASP A 22 -1.62 -18.41 -5.58
N ASP A 23 -1.90 -17.11 -5.69
CA ASP A 23 -0.90 -16.05 -5.57
C ASP A 23 -0.48 -15.81 -4.11
N LEU A 24 -1.30 -16.22 -3.13
CA LEU A 24 -0.98 -16.04 -1.73
C LEU A 24 0.34 -16.75 -1.39
N PRO A 25 1.20 -16.13 -0.55
CA PRO A 25 2.42 -16.78 -0.09
C PRO A 25 2.16 -18.17 0.45
N SER A 26 3.02 -19.13 0.08
CA SER A 26 2.82 -20.57 0.32
C SER A 26 2.51 -20.95 1.77
N ARG A 27 2.95 -20.15 2.75
CA ARG A 27 2.60 -20.31 4.18
C ARG A 27 1.09 -20.25 4.47
N PHE A 28 0.30 -19.64 3.59
CA PHE A 28 -1.16 -19.53 3.72
C PHE A 28 -1.94 -20.49 2.80
N ASN A 29 -1.28 -21.05 1.79
CA ASN A 29 -1.96 -21.79 0.72
C ASN A 29 -2.62 -23.11 1.22
N ASN A 30 -2.03 -23.75 2.24
CA ASN A 30 -2.57 -24.98 2.84
C ASN A 30 -3.72 -24.74 3.85
N SER A 31 -3.95 -23.49 4.25
CA SER A 31 -4.87 -23.17 5.36
C SER A 31 -6.25 -22.75 4.88
N ILE A 32 -6.37 -22.37 3.60
CA ILE A 32 -7.59 -21.82 3.02
C ILE A 32 -8.29 -22.94 2.25
N ALA A 33 -9.12 -23.73 2.92
CA ALA A 33 -10.00 -24.71 2.27
C ALA A 33 -11.27 -24.04 1.73
N ILE A 34 -11.12 -22.98 0.94
CA ILE A 34 -12.23 -22.39 0.20
C ILE A 34 -12.33 -23.16 -1.13
N GLU A 35 -13.37 -23.99 -1.25
CA GLU A 35 -13.90 -24.48 -2.52
C GLU A 35 -14.67 -23.30 -3.16
N GLU A 36 -13.97 -22.45 -3.89
CA GLU A 36 -14.63 -21.50 -4.79
C GLU A 36 -14.78 -22.16 -6.15
N GLU A 37 -15.98 -22.12 -6.73
CA GLU A 37 -16.13 -22.31 -8.17
C GLU A 37 -15.26 -21.25 -8.85
N LEU A 38 -14.30 -21.70 -9.66
CA LEU A 38 -13.46 -20.86 -10.50
C LEU A 38 -14.33 -20.20 -11.57
N GLU A 39 -15.07 -19.15 -11.21
CA GLU A 39 -15.53 -18.19 -12.19
C GLU A 39 -14.33 -17.42 -12.73
N ASP A 40 -14.30 -17.14 -14.04
CA ASP A 40 -13.35 -16.22 -14.68
C ASP A 40 -13.54 -14.81 -14.07
N MET A 41 -12.91 -14.58 -12.92
CA MET A 41 -12.85 -13.27 -12.31
C MET A 41 -11.85 -12.39 -13.07
N PRO A 42 -12.14 -11.10 -13.27
CA PRO A 42 -11.15 -10.17 -13.82
C PRO A 42 -9.93 -10.09 -12.89
N ASP A 43 -8.75 -9.85 -13.48
CA ASP A 43 -7.43 -9.76 -12.82
C ASP A 43 -7.37 -8.84 -11.58
N GLY A 44 -8.31 -7.90 -11.45
CA GLY A 44 -8.53 -7.11 -10.25
C GLY A 44 -7.98 -5.69 -10.31
N SER A 45 -7.74 -5.09 -9.15
CA SER A 45 -7.10 -3.78 -9.00
C SER A 45 -6.68 -3.50 -7.55
N ILE A 46 -5.79 -2.52 -7.37
CA ILE A 46 -5.49 -1.95 -6.07
C ILE A 46 -5.21 -0.45 -6.16
N MET A 47 -5.81 0.32 -5.25
CA MET A 47 -5.42 1.69 -4.97
C MET A 47 -4.58 1.73 -3.70
N ILE A 48 -3.41 2.37 -3.75
CA ILE A 48 -2.52 2.56 -2.61
C ILE A 48 -2.31 4.06 -2.38
N VAL A 49 -2.62 4.53 -1.17
CA VAL A 49 -2.39 5.92 -0.75
C VAL A 49 -1.35 5.94 0.35
N LEU A 50 -0.21 6.58 0.10
CA LEU A 50 0.85 6.82 1.06
C LEU A 50 0.79 8.26 1.58
N ALA A 51 0.80 8.41 2.90
CA ALA A 51 0.79 9.71 3.56
C ALA A 51 1.94 9.80 4.57
N THR A 52 2.70 10.88 4.54
CA THR A 52 3.79 11.13 5.49
C THR A 52 3.79 12.55 6.04
N ASP A 53 4.30 12.72 7.25
CA ASP A 53 4.64 14.02 7.85
C ASP A 53 6.08 14.46 7.54
N ALA A 54 6.89 13.61 6.88
CA ALA A 54 8.24 13.94 6.48
C ALA A 54 8.27 14.99 5.35
N PRO A 55 9.16 16.00 5.42
CA PRO A 55 9.28 17.00 4.36
C PRO A 55 9.99 16.40 3.14
N LEU A 56 9.21 15.78 2.26
CA LEU A 56 9.65 15.18 1.01
C LEU A 56 9.20 16.03 -0.18
N SER A 57 10.10 16.21 -1.14
CA SER A 57 9.82 16.84 -2.43
C SER A 57 8.97 15.94 -3.32
N GLU A 58 8.36 16.50 -4.37
CA GLU A 58 7.62 15.75 -5.40
C GLU A 58 8.42 14.56 -5.97
N ARG A 59 9.71 14.76 -6.21
CA ARG A 59 10.60 13.71 -6.72
C ARG A 59 10.81 12.60 -5.69
N GLN A 60 10.98 12.95 -4.42
CA GLN A 60 11.10 11.98 -3.33
C GLN A 60 9.80 11.21 -3.12
N LEU A 61 8.65 11.89 -3.14
CA LEU A 61 7.33 11.27 -3.05
C LEU A 61 7.08 10.31 -4.21
N HIS A 62 7.46 10.67 -5.43
CA HIS A 62 7.36 9.77 -6.58
C HIS A 62 8.26 8.53 -6.43
N ARG A 63 9.47 8.68 -5.88
CA ARG A 63 10.34 7.52 -5.55
C ARG A 63 9.72 6.65 -4.46
N LEU A 64 9.09 7.27 -3.45
CA LEU A 64 8.40 6.59 -2.36
C LEU A 64 7.19 5.81 -2.89
N ALA A 65 6.37 6.41 -3.75
CA ALA A 65 5.24 5.75 -4.41
C ALA A 65 5.68 4.50 -5.19
N LYS A 66 6.81 4.57 -5.90
CA LYS A 66 7.40 3.41 -6.58
C LYS A 66 7.84 2.28 -5.65
N ARG A 67 7.93 2.49 -4.34
CA ARG A 67 8.26 1.42 -3.38
C ARG A 67 7.06 0.60 -2.97
N ALA A 68 5.85 1.16 -3.09
CA ALA A 68 4.62 0.45 -2.78
C ALA A 68 4.48 -0.85 -3.59
N SER A 69 4.97 -0.88 -4.84
CA SER A 69 4.93 -2.09 -5.67
C SER A 69 5.70 -3.26 -5.08
N PHE A 70 6.79 -3.02 -4.32
CA PHE A 70 7.50 -4.10 -3.63
C PHE A 70 6.71 -4.61 -2.42
N GLY A 71 5.97 -3.74 -1.73
CA GLY A 71 5.05 -4.17 -0.66
C GLY A 71 3.92 -5.02 -1.21
N LEU A 72 3.31 -4.58 -2.32
CA LEU A 72 2.30 -5.32 -3.07
C LEU A 72 2.83 -6.69 -3.54
N ALA A 73 4.04 -6.75 -4.11
CA ALA A 73 4.64 -8.00 -4.55
C ALA A 73 4.89 -9.00 -3.41
N ARG A 74 5.21 -8.53 -2.19
CA ARG A 74 5.37 -9.40 -1.00
C ARG A 74 4.08 -10.08 -0.56
N THR A 75 2.93 -9.61 -1.06
CA THR A 75 1.61 -10.21 -0.79
C THR A 75 1.15 -11.20 -1.87
N GLY A 76 1.93 -11.40 -2.93
CA GLY A 76 1.64 -12.37 -3.99
C GLY A 76 1.36 -11.75 -5.36
N SER A 77 1.06 -10.45 -5.41
CA SER A 77 0.75 -9.80 -6.69
C SER A 77 1.95 -9.78 -7.64
N TYR A 78 1.67 -10.07 -8.91
CA TYR A 78 2.57 -9.87 -10.03
C TYR A 78 2.11 -8.76 -10.99
N ALA A 79 1.12 -7.95 -10.58
CA ALA A 79 0.48 -6.91 -11.40
C ALA A 79 -0.03 -7.47 -12.74
N ALA A 80 -1.03 -8.34 -12.66
CA ALA A 80 -1.66 -9.00 -13.81
C ALA A 80 -2.13 -8.00 -14.88
N HIS A 81 -2.31 -8.47 -16.12
CA HIS A 81 -2.54 -7.60 -17.28
C HIS A 81 -3.75 -6.66 -17.11
N GLY A 82 -4.85 -7.17 -16.58
CA GLY A 82 -6.06 -6.42 -16.28
C GLY A 82 -6.04 -5.68 -14.94
N SER A 83 -4.96 -5.77 -14.16
CA SER A 83 -4.88 -5.16 -12.83
C SER A 83 -4.64 -3.66 -12.90
N GLY A 84 -5.59 -2.89 -12.37
CA GLY A 84 -5.46 -1.44 -12.21
C GLY A 84 -4.69 -1.08 -10.94
N ASP A 85 -3.35 -1.08 -10.98
CA ASP A 85 -2.50 -0.84 -9.81
C ASP A 85 -1.99 0.61 -9.77
N ILE A 86 -2.54 1.43 -8.87
CA ILE A 86 -2.22 2.87 -8.81
C ILE A 86 -1.79 3.27 -7.41
N VAL A 87 -0.71 4.06 -7.33
CA VAL A 87 -0.16 4.57 -6.07
C VAL A 87 -0.15 6.10 -6.08
N ILE A 88 -0.65 6.70 -5.01
CA ILE A 88 -0.56 8.14 -4.73
C ILE A 88 0.25 8.31 -3.46
N ALA A 89 1.26 9.19 -3.48
CA ALA A 89 2.03 9.55 -2.29
C ALA A 89 2.00 11.05 -2.07
N PHE A 90 1.74 11.48 -0.83
CA PHE A 90 1.78 12.88 -0.45
C PHE A 90 2.45 13.10 0.91
N SER A 91 2.98 14.31 1.08
CA SER A 91 3.50 14.80 2.37
C SER A 91 2.58 15.87 2.93
N THR A 92 2.43 15.88 4.25
CA THR A 92 1.71 16.90 5.01
C THR A 92 2.62 17.98 5.59
N ALA A 93 3.94 17.87 5.40
CA ALA A 93 4.94 18.78 5.98
C ALA A 93 4.83 20.21 5.46
N HIS A 94 4.44 20.38 4.19
CA HIS A 94 4.32 21.69 3.54
C HIS A 94 2.92 21.91 3.00
N LYS A 95 2.33 23.07 3.30
CA LYS A 95 1.06 23.51 2.73
C LYS A 95 1.32 24.53 1.64
N ILE A 96 0.81 24.27 0.43
CA ILE A 96 0.91 25.17 -0.71
C ILE A 96 -0.36 26.02 -0.75
N SER A 97 -0.22 27.35 -0.63
CA SER A 97 -1.38 28.26 -0.71
C SER A 97 -1.98 28.24 -2.12
N HIS A 98 -3.31 28.14 -2.20
CA HIS A 98 -4.03 28.29 -3.46
C HIS A 98 -3.92 29.72 -4.03
N TYR A 99 -3.83 30.72 -3.14
CA TYR A 99 -3.61 32.13 -3.48
C TYR A 99 -2.27 32.60 -2.90
N PRO A 100 -1.17 32.55 -3.68
CA PRO A 100 0.12 33.02 -3.20
C PRO A 100 0.14 34.55 -3.06
N THR A 101 0.69 35.05 -1.95
CA THR A 101 0.86 36.49 -1.68
C THR A 101 2.25 37.02 -2.08
N GLY A 102 3.20 36.12 -2.34
CA GLY A 102 4.57 36.42 -2.74
C GLY A 102 4.95 35.76 -4.06
N ILE A 103 6.07 36.20 -4.63
CA ILE A 103 6.59 35.68 -5.91
C ILE A 103 7.35 34.35 -5.77
N THR A 104 7.74 33.97 -4.55
CA THR A 104 8.51 32.75 -4.26
C THR A 104 8.05 32.11 -2.95
N ASN A 105 8.22 30.79 -2.85
CA ASN A 105 8.10 30.01 -1.61
C ASN A 105 9.44 29.32 -1.32
N SER A 106 9.75 29.14 -0.04
CA SER A 106 10.92 28.36 0.41
C SER A 106 10.46 27.14 1.18
N PHE A 107 10.98 25.97 0.80
CA PHE A 107 10.69 24.69 1.44
C PHE A 107 12.00 23.98 1.77
N SER A 108 12.08 23.36 2.95
CA SER A 108 13.19 22.52 3.36
C SER A 108 12.81 21.06 3.17
N PHE A 109 13.66 20.27 2.52
CA PHE A 109 13.38 18.84 2.32
C PHE A 109 14.42 17.98 3.02
N ILE A 110 14.05 16.75 3.37
CA ILE A 110 15.00 15.74 3.80
C ILE A 110 16.07 15.57 2.72
N VAL A 111 17.34 15.58 3.12
CA VAL A 111 18.45 15.35 2.18
C VAL A 111 18.36 13.93 1.63
N GLU A 112 18.60 13.78 0.32
CA GLU A 112 18.74 12.45 -0.27
C GLU A 112 20.11 11.83 0.01
N ASP A 113 20.34 11.55 1.28
CA ASP A 113 21.38 10.62 1.70
C ASP A 113 20.88 9.17 1.52
N GLY A 114 21.75 8.29 1.01
CA GLY A 114 21.40 6.92 0.63
C GLY A 114 20.78 6.11 1.78
N PRO A 115 21.48 5.96 2.93
CA PRO A 115 20.92 5.34 4.12
C PRO A 115 19.61 5.96 4.59
N LEU A 116 19.53 7.29 4.65
CA LEU A 116 18.34 7.99 5.14
C LEU A 116 17.10 7.75 4.26
N ILE A 117 17.22 7.94 2.95
CA ILE A 117 16.10 7.74 2.04
C ILE A 117 15.70 6.26 1.94
N SER A 118 16.66 5.35 2.13
CA SER A 118 16.39 3.90 2.14
C SER A 118 15.48 3.49 3.29
N ASN A 119 15.56 4.16 4.45
CA ASN A 119 14.63 3.92 5.56
C ASN A 119 13.17 4.25 5.16
N PHE A 120 12.95 5.34 4.42
CA PHE A 120 11.61 5.69 3.93
C PHE A 120 11.10 4.66 2.92
N PHE A 121 12.00 4.14 2.08
CA PHE A 121 11.66 3.09 1.13
C PHE A 121 11.29 1.80 1.81
N GLN A 122 12.04 1.38 2.83
CA GLN A 122 11.71 0.20 3.62
C GLN A 122 10.35 0.37 4.30
N MET A 123 10.10 1.51 4.97
CA MET A 123 8.81 1.81 5.58
C MET A 123 7.66 1.74 4.57
N ALA A 124 7.85 2.24 3.34
CA ALA A 124 6.82 2.17 2.31
C ALA A 124 6.50 0.74 1.87
N VAL A 125 7.50 -0.14 1.82
CA VAL A 125 7.29 -1.57 1.55
C VAL A 125 6.51 -2.22 2.69
N GLU A 126 6.95 -2.03 3.92
CA GLU A 126 6.37 -2.66 5.12
C GLU A 126 4.93 -2.20 5.36
N VAL A 127 4.67 -0.89 5.32
CA VAL A 127 3.33 -0.36 5.61
C VAL A 127 2.31 -0.76 4.54
N VAL A 128 2.73 -0.93 3.29
CA VAL A 128 1.84 -1.40 2.21
C VAL A 128 1.54 -2.88 2.36
N GLU A 129 2.56 -3.71 2.60
CA GLU A 129 2.38 -5.15 2.86
C GLU A 129 1.42 -5.35 4.04
N GLU A 130 1.66 -4.67 5.16
CA GLU A 130 0.82 -4.78 6.35
C GLU A 130 -0.61 -4.26 6.10
N SER A 131 -0.78 -3.16 5.36
CA SER A 131 -2.11 -2.62 5.04
C SER A 131 -2.94 -3.57 4.19
N ILE A 132 -2.31 -4.27 3.24
CA ILE A 132 -2.98 -5.30 2.43
C ILE A 132 -3.42 -6.46 3.32
N TRP A 133 -2.53 -6.99 4.17
CA TRP A 133 -2.91 -8.06 5.10
C TRP A 133 -4.03 -7.63 6.06
N ASN A 134 -3.94 -6.41 6.60
CA ASN A 134 -4.99 -5.85 7.45
C ASN A 134 -6.33 -5.75 6.71
N SER A 135 -6.34 -5.40 5.42
CA SER A 135 -7.59 -5.35 4.64
C SER A 135 -8.26 -6.73 4.54
N LEU A 136 -7.50 -7.81 4.38
CA LEU A 136 -8.03 -9.17 4.35
C LEU A 136 -8.53 -9.62 5.72
N CYS A 137 -7.75 -9.39 6.77
CA CYS A 137 -8.09 -9.84 8.14
C CYS A 137 -9.23 -9.04 8.79
N THR A 138 -9.54 -7.84 8.27
CA THR A 138 -10.65 -7.01 8.77
C THR A 138 -11.91 -7.14 7.92
N ALA A 139 -11.81 -7.73 6.72
CA ALA A 139 -12.96 -8.03 5.90
C ALA A 139 -13.83 -9.10 6.56
N THR A 140 -15.15 -8.97 6.40
CA THR A 140 -16.13 -9.94 6.89
C THR A 140 -16.74 -10.70 5.71
N THR A 141 -17.13 -11.95 5.95
CA THR A 141 -17.83 -12.76 4.93
C THR A 141 -19.03 -12.00 4.39
N THR A 142 -19.11 -11.84 3.07
CA THR A 142 -20.12 -11.01 2.40
C THR A 142 -20.80 -11.78 1.28
N ILE A 143 -22.14 -11.72 1.27
CA ILE A 143 -22.98 -12.24 0.19
C ILE A 143 -23.35 -11.07 -0.72
N GLY A 144 -22.89 -11.12 -1.96
CA GLY A 144 -23.09 -10.10 -2.97
C GLY A 144 -24.24 -10.40 -3.93
N GLN A 145 -24.15 -9.80 -5.12
CA GLN A 145 -25.09 -10.05 -6.21
C GLN A 145 -25.05 -11.52 -6.64
N ASN A 146 -26.17 -12.05 -7.14
CA ASN A 146 -26.27 -13.43 -7.65
C ASN A 146 -25.87 -14.52 -6.65
N GLN A 147 -25.94 -14.24 -5.33
CA GLN A 147 -25.49 -15.15 -4.27
C GLN A 147 -23.99 -15.47 -4.32
N HIS A 148 -23.18 -14.63 -4.98
CA HIS A 148 -21.73 -14.73 -4.88
C HIS A 148 -21.27 -14.45 -3.45
N ILE A 149 -20.51 -15.38 -2.87
CA ILE A 149 -20.02 -15.27 -1.50
C ILE A 149 -18.51 -15.07 -1.54
N ARG A 150 -18.01 -14.07 -0.82
CA ARG A 150 -16.58 -13.93 -0.51
C ARG A 150 -16.39 -14.12 0.98
N TYR A 151 -15.60 -15.12 1.34
CA TYR A 151 -15.32 -15.45 2.74
C TYR A 151 -14.25 -14.53 3.32
N GLU A 152 -14.34 -14.28 4.62
CA GLU A 152 -13.29 -13.58 5.36
C GLU A 152 -12.00 -14.39 5.45
N PHE A 153 -10.89 -13.68 5.64
CA PHE A 153 -9.60 -14.29 5.89
C PHE A 153 -9.35 -14.44 7.38
N ASP A 154 -9.17 -15.67 7.88
CA ASP A 154 -8.92 -15.91 9.30
C ASP A 154 -7.52 -15.42 9.71
N TYR A 155 -7.47 -14.43 10.61
CA TYR A 155 -6.24 -13.91 11.20
C TYR A 155 -5.42 -15.00 11.90
N ASN A 156 -6.04 -16.09 12.36
CA ASN A 156 -5.32 -17.20 12.99
C ASN A 156 -4.32 -17.88 12.04
N PHE A 157 -4.42 -17.69 10.72
CA PHE A 157 -3.42 -18.19 9.78
C PHE A 157 -2.04 -17.54 9.94
N PHE A 158 -1.92 -16.44 10.69
CA PHE A 158 -0.64 -15.80 11.04
C PHE A 158 -0.01 -16.34 12.33
N ARG A 159 -0.69 -17.19 13.10
CA ARG A 159 -0.21 -17.75 14.38
C ARG A 159 0.52 -19.07 14.17
#